data_AF-A0A7V5BNX9-F1
#
_entry.id   AF-A0A7V5BNX9-F1
#
_cell.length_a   1.000
_cell.length_b   1.000
_cell.length_c   1.000
_cell.angle_alpha   90.00
_cell.angle_beta   90.00
_cell.angle_gamma   90.00
#
_symmetry.space_group_name_H-M   'P 1'
#
loop_
_entity.id
_entity.type
_entity.pdbx_description
1 polymer ?
#
loop_
_entity_poly.entity_id
_entity_poly.type
_entity_poly.pdbx_seq_one_letter_code
_entity_poly.pdbx_strand_id
1 'polypeptide(L)' 'MTDTLYRCLNCQRTEDQIPLISLRYDGKSAWICSQCMPVLIHHPAQLAGKLRNAASIPPAPHAHD' A
#
# COMPACT_ATOMS: atom_id res chain seq x y z
N MET A 1 20.72 8.82 -15.14
CA MET A 1 19.36 8.85 -14.56
C MET A 1 19.32 7.74 -13.53
N THR A 2 19.26 8.07 -12.24
CA THR A 2 18.99 7.06 -11.21
C THR A 2 17.50 6.79 -11.25
N ASP A 3 17.12 5.78 -12.03
CA ASP A 3 15.74 5.31 -12.09
C ASP A 3 15.39 4.74 -10.71
N THR A 4 14.45 5.39 -10.02
CA THR A 4 14.04 4.97 -8.68
C THR A 4 12.86 4.03 -8.84
N LEU A 5 13.14 2.74 -8.80
CA LEU A 5 12.10 1.71 -8.94
C LEU A 5 11.05 1.84 -7.84
N TYR A 6 9.77 1.83 -8.25
CA TYR A 6 8.67 1.77 -7.30
C TYR A 6 8.58 0.39 -6.65
N ARG A 7 8.04 0.35 -5.42
CA ARG A 7 7.95 -0.88 -4.61
C ARG A 7 6.57 -1.04 -4.02
N CYS A 8 6.08 -2.28 -4.00
CA CYS A 8 4.88 -2.62 -3.25
C CYS A 8 5.05 -2.26 -1.77
N LEU A 9 4.15 -1.46 -1.23
CA LEU A 9 4.15 -1.01 0.17
C LEU A 9 4.16 -2.18 1.16
N ASN A 10 3.61 -3.34 0.78
CA ASN A 10 3.51 -4.50 1.65
C ASN A 10 4.70 -5.46 1.50
N CYS A 11 4.95 -5.97 0.29
CA CYS A 11 5.96 -7.01 0.07
C CYS A 11 7.31 -6.51 -0.46
N GLN A 12 7.46 -5.20 -0.70
CA GLN A 12 8.69 -4.53 -1.17
C GLN A 12 9.25 -4.98 -2.53
N ARG A 13 8.57 -5.91 -3.23
CA ARG A 13 8.90 -6.24 -4.63
C ARG A 13 8.77 -5.01 -5.52
N THR A 14 9.70 -4.87 -6.45
CA THR A 14 9.73 -3.77 -7.43
C THR A 14 8.81 -4.03 -8.62
N GLU A 15 8.57 -3.00 -9.42
CA GLU A 15 7.85 -3.11 -10.69
C GLU A 15 8.50 -4.05 -11.71
N ASP A 16 9.82 -4.25 -11.65
CA ASP A 16 10.52 -5.26 -12.46
C ASP A 16 10.19 -6.70 -12.06
N GLN A 17 9.72 -6.90 -10.83
CA GLN A 17 9.45 -8.24 -10.27
C GLN A 17 7.97 -8.59 -10.31
N ILE A 18 7.07 -7.59 -10.29
CA ILE A 18 5.62 -7.80 -10.24
C ILE A 18 4.88 -6.52 -10.67
N PRO A 19 3.74 -6.60 -11.39
CA PRO A 19 2.93 -5.42 -11.69
C PRO A 19 2.49 -4.70 -10.41
N LEU A 20 2.66 -3.38 -10.42
CA LEU A 20 2.23 -2.47 -9.36
C LEU A 20 1.01 -1.66 -9.80
N ILE A 21 0.11 -1.42 -8.86
CA ILE A 21 -1.05 -0.54 -8.98
C ILE A 21 -0.74 0.72 -8.17
N SER A 22 -0.92 1.89 -8.79
CA SER A 22 -0.76 3.18 -8.12
C SER A 22 -1.95 3.49 -7.22
N LEU A 23 -1.66 3.93 -5.99
CA LEU A 23 -2.64 4.42 -5.02
C LEU A 23 -2.39 5.90 -4.77
N ARG A 24 -3.46 6.68 -4.66
CA ARG A 24 -3.41 8.05 -4.14
C ARG A 24 -4.23 8.14 -2.86
N TYR A 25 -3.61 8.59 -1.78
CA TYR A 25 -4.26 8.80 -0.49
C TYR A 25 -3.62 10.00 0.20
N ASP A 26 -4.45 10.91 0.74
CA ASP A 26 -3.98 12.12 1.44
C ASP A 26 -2.98 12.96 0.62
N GLY A 27 -3.20 13.05 -0.70
CA GLY A 27 -2.29 13.75 -1.62
C GLY A 27 -0.99 13.01 -1.94
N LYS A 28 -0.76 11.83 -1.37
CA LYS A 28 0.49 11.06 -1.51
C LYS A 28 0.30 9.85 -2.41
N SER A 29 1.35 9.51 -3.14
CA SER A 29 1.40 8.33 -3.99
C SER A 29 2.00 7.14 -3.23
N ALA A 30 1.39 5.98 -3.40
CA ALA A 30 1.92 4.69 -2.96
C ALA A 30 1.68 3.64 -4.06
N TRP A 31 2.31 2.48 -3.91
CA TRP A 31 2.20 1.38 -4.87
C TRP A 31 1.88 0.08 -4.14
N ILE A 32 0.99 -0.73 -4.69
CA ILE A 32 0.66 -2.07 -4.19
C ILE A 32 0.61 -3.06 -5.35
N CYS A 33 1.14 -4.26 -5.19
CA CYS A 33 1.02 -5.27 -6.23
C CYS A 33 -0.35 -5.96 -6.18
N SER A 34 -0.76 -6.56 -7.30
CA SER A 34 -2.02 -7.31 -7.42
C SER A 34 -2.15 -8.44 -6.38
N GLN A 35 -1.05 -9.07 -5.98
CA GLN A 35 -1.04 -10.12 -4.95
C GLN A 35 -1.26 -9.58 -3.53
N CYS A 36 -0.86 -8.34 -3.25
CA CYS A 36 -1.05 -7.71 -1.94
C CYS A 36 -2.32 -6.87 -1.84
N MET A 37 -2.96 -6.55 -2.97
CA MET A 37 -4.22 -5.82 -3.02
C MET A 37 -5.34 -6.49 -2.20
N PRO A 38 -5.48 -7.83 -2.13
CA PRO A 38 -6.44 -8.46 -1.23
C PRO A 38 -6.25 -8.11 0.25
N VAL A 39 -5.01 -7.89 0.72
CA VAL A 39 -4.75 -7.43 2.09
C VAL A 39 -5.28 -6.00 2.29
N LEU A 40 -5.11 -5.12 1.30
CA LEU A 40 -5.68 -3.77 1.35
C LEU A 40 -7.21 -3.77 1.43
N ILE A 41 -7.88 -4.69 0.74
CA ILE A 41 -9.35 -4.77 0.70
C ILE A 41 -9.91 -5.44 1.96
N HIS A 42 -9.33 -6.56 2.40
CA HIS A 42 -9.92 -7.37 3.48
C HIS A 42 -9.31 -7.10 4.86
N HIS A 43 -8.06 -6.63 4.93
CA HIS A 43 -7.31 -6.47 6.20
C HIS A 43 -6.47 -5.17 6.21
N PRO A 44 -7.06 -3.98 5.95
CA PRO A 44 -6.31 -2.73 5.80
C PRO A 44 -5.47 -2.36 7.03
N ALA A 45 -5.89 -2.78 8.23
CA ALA A 45 -5.14 -2.57 9.48
C ALA A 45 -3.71 -3.17 9.43
N GLN A 46 -3.47 -4.24 8.67
CA GLN A 46 -2.14 -4.85 8.50
C GLN A 46 -1.17 -3.97 7.67
N LEU A 47 -1.68 -2.91 7.05
CA LEU A 47 -0.93 -1.94 6.25
C LEU A 47 -0.72 -0.62 7.00
N ALA A 48 -1.22 -0.49 8.23
CA ALA A 48 -0.97 0.67 9.08
C ALA A 48 0.53 0.89 9.24
N GLY A 49 0.98 2.14 9.04
CA GLY A 49 2.40 2.52 9.11
C GLY A 49 3.28 2.07 7.94
N LYS A 50 2.78 1.23 7.00
CA LYS A 50 3.56 0.77 5.82
C LYS A 50 3.49 1.69 4.62
N LEU A 51 2.50 2.57 4.58
CA LEU A 51 2.48 3.66 3.63
C LEU A 51 3.56 4.65 4.02
N ARG A 52 4.71 4.57 3.35
CA ARG A 52 5.76 5.59 3.48
C ARG A 52 5.11 6.92 3.11
N ASN A 53 5.04 7.80 4.11
CA ASN A 53 4.33 9.08 4.15
C ASN A 53 2.84 9.08 4.55
N ALA A 54 2.11 7.97 4.75
CA ALA A 54 0.78 8.05 5.39
C ALA A 54 0.94 8.03 6.91
N ALA A 55 1.18 9.21 7.46
CA ALA A 55 1.20 9.41 8.90
C ALA A 55 -0.19 9.22 9.56
N SER A 56 -1.29 8.99 8.81
CA SER A 56 -2.63 8.87 9.40
C SER A 56 -3.62 8.15 8.47
N ILE A 57 -3.51 6.82 8.34
CA ILE A 57 -4.68 6.03 7.94
C ILE A 57 -5.34 5.55 9.23
N PRO A 58 -6.51 6.10 9.62
CA PRO A 58 -7.24 5.58 10.77
C PRO A 58 -7.69 4.14 10.47
N PRO A 59 -7.71 3.26 11.48
CA PRO A 59 -8.25 1.91 11.31
C PRO A 59 -9.71 2.00 10.84
N ALA A 60 -10.15 1.02 10.05
CA ALA A 60 -11.56 0.87 9.73
C ALA A 60 -12.36 0.68 11.04
N PRO A 61 -13.54 1.31 11.19
CA PRO A 61 -14.36 1.09 12.37
C PRO A 61 -14.75 -0.40 12.45
N HIS A 62 -14.36 -1.05 13.54
CA HIS A 62 -14.82 -2.40 13.85
C HIS A 62 -16.23 -2.29 14.44
N ALA A 63 -17.26 -2.42 13.60
CA ALA A 63 -18.60 -2.71 14.07
C ALA A 63 -18.66 -4.20 14.42
N HIS A 64 -18.60 -4.52 15.72
CA HIS A 64 -19.00 -5.81 16.24
C HIS A 64 -20.39 -5.64 16.86
N ASP A 65 -21.40 -6.21 16.21
CA ASP A 65 -22.69 -6.54 16.83
C ASP A 65 -22.64 -8.00 17.32
#